data_AF-A0A382WZ09-F1
#
_entry.id   AF-A0A382WZ09-F1
#
_cell.length_a   1.000
_cell.length_b   1.000
_cell.length_c   1.000
_cell.angle_alpha   90.00
_cell.angle_beta   90.00
_cell.angle_gamma   90.00
#
_symmetry.space_group_name_H-M   'P 1'
#
loop_
_entity.id
_entity.type
_entity.pdbx_description
1 polymer ?
#
loop_
_entity_poly.entity_id
_entity_poly.type
_entity_poly.pdbx_seq_one_letter_code
_entity_poly.pdbx_strand_id
1 'polypeptide(L)'
;MKNETGGISMIIERDLPIKMDDGVTLRVDVYRPDTKKRVPVVMAGGPYGKGVKYQEHYKPLWESLLKMHPDLLSGSKHRWLTWETVDPEIWVPWGYACVRVDSRGAGRSPGYLDIFSPRETKDFANSIEWAGSQKWSSGKVGLNGVSYYAINQWQVAALQPKHLTAMIPWEGAADQYRDWARHGGILSNKFMEIWYPRQVEAVQHGNPKGPRDH
;
A
#
# COMPACT_ATOMS: atom_id res chain seq x y z
N MET A 1 -29.92 3.63 8.76
CA MET A 1 -30.12 5.02 8.29
C MET A 1 -29.36 5.18 6.98
N LYS A 2 -30.04 5.53 5.90
CA LYS A 2 -29.44 5.80 4.59
C LYS A 2 -29.01 7.27 4.58
N ASN A 3 -27.74 7.56 4.34
CA ASN A 3 -27.27 8.93 4.21
C ASN A 3 -27.68 9.49 2.84
N GLU A 4 -28.38 10.61 2.86
CA GLU A 4 -28.77 11.41 1.71
C GLU A 4 -27.55 12.17 1.15
N THR A 5 -26.76 11.47 0.36
CA THR A 5 -26.16 11.98 -0.87
C THR A 5 -26.23 10.80 -1.84
N GLY A 6 -26.54 11.01 -3.11
CA GLY A 6 -26.52 9.94 -4.13
C GLY A 6 -25.11 9.40 -4.42
N GLY A 7 -24.26 9.29 -3.39
CA GLY A 7 -22.87 8.86 -3.46
C GLY A 7 -22.78 7.36 -3.69
N ILE A 8 -21.77 6.98 -4.47
CA ILE A 8 -21.45 5.59 -4.74
C ILE A 8 -21.10 4.89 -3.41
N SER A 9 -21.83 3.82 -3.09
CA SER A 9 -21.51 2.95 -1.94
C SER A 9 -20.16 2.26 -2.18
N MET A 10 -19.39 1.99 -1.11
CA MET A 10 -18.10 1.31 -1.19
C MET A 10 -18.23 -0.14 -0.73
N ILE A 11 -17.76 -1.08 -1.56
CA ILE A 11 -17.55 -2.47 -1.19
C ILE A 11 -16.11 -2.61 -0.67
N ILE A 12 -15.96 -3.32 0.44
CA ILE A 12 -14.67 -3.62 1.06
C ILE A 12 -14.52 -5.15 1.10
N GLU A 13 -13.50 -5.66 0.44
CA GLU A 13 -13.14 -7.08 0.42
C GLU A 13 -11.78 -7.21 1.10
N ARG A 14 -11.68 -8.07 2.12
CA ARG A 14 -10.51 -8.19 2.99
C ARG A 14 -9.81 -9.52 2.80
N ASP A 15 -8.48 -9.50 2.96
CA ASP A 15 -7.63 -10.69 2.99
C ASP A 15 -7.81 -11.61 1.76
N LEU A 16 -8.11 -11.03 0.60
CA LEU A 16 -8.24 -11.80 -0.64
C LEU A 16 -6.89 -12.47 -0.97
N PRO A 17 -6.90 -13.71 -1.50
CA PRO A 17 -5.68 -14.42 -1.84
C PRO A 17 -5.13 -14.01 -3.21
N ILE A 18 -3.82 -13.74 -3.27
CA ILE A 18 -3.06 -13.70 -4.53
C ILE A 18 -2.02 -14.82 -4.49
N LYS A 19 -2.19 -15.86 -5.32
CA LYS A 19 -1.25 -16.98 -5.40
C LYS A 19 -0.01 -16.56 -6.21
N MET A 20 1.16 -16.66 -5.59
CA MET A 20 2.45 -16.45 -6.25
C MET A 20 2.91 -17.73 -6.96
N ASP A 21 3.92 -17.59 -7.82
CA ASP A 21 4.49 -18.68 -8.61
C ASP A 21 5.23 -19.74 -7.78
N ASP A 22 5.65 -19.40 -6.56
CA ASP A 22 6.32 -20.29 -5.60
C ASP A 22 5.38 -20.88 -4.54
N GLY A 23 4.07 -20.74 -4.74
CA GLY A 23 3.04 -21.32 -3.86
C GLY A 23 2.68 -20.46 -2.63
N VAL A 24 3.46 -19.42 -2.32
CA VAL A 24 3.06 -18.45 -1.28
C VAL A 24 1.80 -17.70 -1.73
N THR A 25 0.91 -17.42 -0.78
CA THR A 25 -0.31 -16.64 -1.04
C THR A 25 -0.25 -15.33 -0.30
N LEU A 26 -0.11 -14.23 -1.03
CA LEU A 26 -0.18 -12.88 -0.46
C LEU A 26 -1.64 -12.50 -0.15
N ARG A 27 -1.79 -11.53 0.74
CA ARG A 27 -3.09 -10.99 1.17
C ARG A 27 -3.26 -9.56 0.68
N VAL A 28 -4.45 -9.30 0.16
CA VAL A 28 -4.82 -8.00 -0.40
C VAL A 28 -6.18 -7.56 0.09
N ASP A 29 -6.30 -6.26 0.36
CA ASP A 29 -7.57 -5.60 0.62
C ASP A 29 -7.97 -4.78 -0.60
N VAL A 30 -9.26 -4.83 -0.94
CA VAL A 30 -9.85 -4.10 -2.06
C VAL A 30 -10.99 -3.23 -1.55
N TYR A 31 -10.89 -1.93 -1.84
CA TYR A 31 -11.92 -0.94 -1.61
C TYR A 31 -12.40 -0.43 -2.96
N ARG A 32 -13.65 -0.66 -3.33
CA ARG A 32 -14.12 -0.33 -4.68
C ARG A 32 -15.56 0.18 -4.68
N PRO A 33 -15.95 0.96 -5.70
CA PRO A 33 -17.33 1.39 -5.85
C PRO A 33 -18.26 0.19 -6.08
N ASP A 34 -19.44 0.25 -5.48
CA ASP A 34 -20.56 -0.65 -5.76
C ASP A 34 -21.23 -0.24 -7.07
N THR A 35 -20.66 -0.70 -8.18
CA THR A 35 -21.11 -0.37 -9.52
C THR A 35 -20.89 -1.53 -10.48
N LYS A 36 -21.71 -1.57 -11.55
CA LYS A 36 -21.52 -2.51 -12.67
C LYS A 36 -20.41 -2.08 -13.62
N LYS A 37 -19.96 -0.82 -13.57
CA LYS A 37 -18.88 -0.31 -14.41
C LYS A 37 -17.55 -0.88 -13.94
N ARG A 38 -16.69 -1.25 -14.89
CA ARG A 38 -15.29 -1.57 -14.60
C ARG A 38 -14.52 -0.28 -14.31
N VAL A 39 -13.69 -0.29 -13.28
CA VAL A 39 -13.01 0.92 -12.77
C VAL A 39 -11.49 0.80 -12.80
N PRO A 40 -10.75 1.91 -12.97
CA PRO A 40 -9.29 1.92 -12.77
C PRO A 40 -8.91 1.60 -11.33
N VAL A 41 -7.69 1.09 -11.15
CA VAL A 41 -7.15 0.68 -9.85
C VAL A 41 -6.03 1.63 -9.43
N VAL A 42 -6.06 2.07 -8.17
CA VAL A 42 -4.92 2.68 -7.47
C VAL A 42 -4.38 1.66 -6.49
N MET A 43 -3.10 1.34 -6.58
CA MET A 43 -2.51 0.23 -5.86
C MET A 43 -1.25 0.63 -5.10
N ALA A 44 -1.10 0.08 -3.89
CA ALA A 44 0.11 0.14 -3.08
C ALA A 44 0.45 -1.25 -2.52
N GLY A 45 1.74 -1.58 -2.43
CA GLY A 45 2.22 -2.85 -1.87
C GLY A 45 3.48 -2.63 -1.05
N GLY A 46 3.50 -3.15 0.17
CA GLY A 46 4.59 -2.88 1.11
C GLY A 46 4.43 -3.58 2.47
N PRO A 47 5.42 -3.43 3.37
CA PRO A 47 5.50 -4.21 4.61
C PRO A 47 4.86 -3.53 5.83
N TYR A 48 4.21 -2.38 5.68
CA TYR A 48 3.68 -1.60 6.81
C TYR A 48 2.29 -2.02 7.30
N GLY A 49 1.70 -3.04 6.69
CA GLY A 49 0.38 -3.56 7.05
C GLY A 49 -0.76 -2.84 6.33
N LYS A 50 -1.38 -3.52 5.38
CA LYS A 50 -2.43 -3.00 4.46
C LYS A 50 -3.68 -2.43 5.16
N GLY A 51 -3.95 -2.83 6.39
CA GLY A 51 -5.04 -2.31 7.21
C GLY A 51 -4.61 -1.88 8.62
N VAL A 52 -3.34 -1.49 8.79
CA VAL A 52 -2.89 -0.87 10.04
C VAL A 52 -3.33 0.59 10.07
N LYS A 53 -4.28 0.90 10.96
CA LYS A 53 -4.82 2.25 11.14
C LYS A 53 -3.75 3.29 11.40
N TYR A 54 -3.74 4.35 10.61
CA TYR A 54 -2.86 5.48 10.83
C TYR A 54 -3.11 6.10 12.23
N GLN A 55 -4.37 6.31 12.60
CA GLN A 55 -4.75 6.98 13.85
C GLN A 55 -4.33 6.24 15.12
N GLU A 56 -4.11 4.93 15.03
CA GLU A 56 -3.76 4.09 16.18
C GLU A 56 -2.26 3.82 16.21
N HIS A 57 -1.70 3.28 15.12
CA HIS A 57 -0.32 2.82 15.12
C HIS A 57 0.70 3.97 15.06
N TYR A 58 0.36 5.07 14.37
CA TYR A 58 1.20 6.26 14.29
C TYR A 58 0.54 7.49 14.93
N LYS A 59 -0.19 7.27 16.04
CA LYS A 59 -0.99 8.29 16.72
C LYS A 59 -0.29 9.65 16.91
N PRO A 60 0.97 9.75 17.39
CA PRO A 60 1.62 11.06 17.54
C PRO A 60 1.83 11.80 16.21
N LEU A 61 2.13 11.07 15.14
CA LEU A 61 2.28 11.64 13.80
C LEU A 61 0.93 12.04 13.22
N TRP A 62 -0.11 11.24 13.46
CA TRP A 62 -1.49 11.57 13.10
C TRP A 62 -1.99 12.85 13.79
N GLU A 63 -1.80 12.97 15.10
CA GLU A 63 -2.20 14.15 15.88
C GLU A 63 -1.46 15.42 15.41
N SER A 64 -0.16 15.29 15.12
CA SER A 64 0.64 16.39 14.54
C SER A 64 0.12 16.79 13.16
N LEU A 65 -0.17 15.82 12.30
CA LEU A 65 -0.69 16.05 10.95
C LEU A 65 -2.01 16.82 10.99
N LEU A 66 -2.97 16.39 11.82
CA LEU A 66 -4.25 17.09 11.97
C LEU A 66 -4.11 18.49 12.57
N LYS A 67 -3.12 18.71 13.43
CA LYS A 67 -2.84 20.05 13.96
C LYS A 67 -2.33 21.00 12.88
N MET A 68 -1.48 20.51 11.97
CA MET A 68 -0.92 21.32 10.88
C MET A 68 -1.91 21.48 9.71
N HIS A 69 -2.75 20.48 9.47
CA HIS A 69 -3.71 20.41 8.37
C HIS A 69 -5.09 20.01 8.90
N PRO A 70 -5.81 20.93 9.57
CA PRO A 70 -7.12 20.64 10.15
C PRO A 70 -8.19 20.29 9.10
N ASP A 71 -7.95 20.64 7.84
CA ASP A 71 -8.80 20.38 6.67
C ASP A 71 -8.36 19.13 5.88
N LEU A 72 -7.42 18.34 6.42
CA LEU A 72 -6.89 17.13 5.78
C LEU A 72 -8.01 16.25 5.22
N LEU A 73 -8.07 16.16 3.89
CA LEU A 73 -9.02 15.31 3.16
C LEU A 73 -10.46 15.47 3.67
N SER A 74 -10.99 16.70 3.67
CA SER A 74 -12.33 17.06 4.18
C SER A 74 -13.51 16.20 3.70
N GLY A 75 -13.37 15.46 2.60
CA GLY A 75 -14.34 14.46 2.12
C GLY A 75 -14.27 13.08 2.80
N SER A 76 -13.38 12.88 3.75
CA SER A 76 -13.09 11.60 4.40
C SER A 76 -13.28 11.67 5.91
N LYS A 77 -13.66 10.55 6.52
CA LYS A 77 -13.56 10.31 7.97
C LYS A 77 -12.28 9.54 8.34
N HIS A 78 -11.42 9.34 7.35
CA HIS A 78 -10.11 8.69 7.40
C HIS A 78 -10.15 7.24 7.91
N ARG A 79 -11.33 6.60 7.95
CA ARG A 79 -11.50 5.31 8.63
C ARG A 79 -10.61 4.20 8.09
N TRP A 80 -10.21 4.31 6.83
CA TRP A 80 -9.39 3.33 6.14
C TRP A 80 -8.04 3.89 5.73
N LEU A 81 -7.69 5.11 6.15
CA LEU A 81 -6.40 5.72 5.84
C LEU A 81 -5.29 4.98 6.59
N THR A 82 -4.38 4.38 5.83
CA THR A 82 -3.16 3.76 6.34
C THR A 82 -1.96 4.60 5.97
N TRP A 83 -0.91 4.50 6.79
CA TRP A 83 0.34 5.25 6.62
C TRP A 83 0.83 5.22 5.17
N GLU A 84 1.12 6.39 4.59
CA GLU A 84 1.74 6.56 3.26
C GLU A 84 0.96 6.01 2.05
N THR A 85 -0.33 5.70 2.22
CA THR A 85 -1.20 5.23 1.13
C THR A 85 -2.35 6.20 0.85
N VAL A 86 -3.02 6.01 -0.28
CA VAL A 86 -4.25 6.74 -0.61
C VAL A 86 -5.42 6.40 0.33
N ASP A 87 -6.29 7.38 0.54
CA ASP A 87 -7.54 7.21 1.30
C ASP A 87 -8.69 6.68 0.40
N PRO A 88 -9.22 5.47 0.63
CA PRO A 88 -10.32 4.92 -0.14
C PRO A 88 -11.59 5.79 -0.05
N GLU A 89 -11.80 6.51 1.05
CA GLU A 89 -12.96 7.38 1.20
C GLU A 89 -12.92 8.61 0.29
N ILE A 90 -11.74 8.91 -0.29
CA ILE A 90 -11.58 9.96 -1.31
C ILE A 90 -11.62 9.35 -2.71
N TRP A 91 -10.85 8.30 -2.96
CA TRP A 91 -10.66 7.76 -4.30
C TRP A 91 -11.82 6.90 -4.81
N VAL A 92 -12.55 6.20 -3.92
CA VAL A 92 -13.71 5.40 -4.31
C VAL A 92 -14.87 6.28 -4.83
N PRO A 93 -15.25 7.38 -4.14
CA PRO A 93 -16.21 8.33 -4.70
C PRO A 93 -15.80 8.94 -6.05
N TRP A 94 -14.49 9.04 -6.33
CA TRP A 94 -13.96 9.48 -7.64
C TRP A 94 -14.01 8.39 -8.71
N GLY A 95 -14.47 7.18 -8.38
CA GLY A 95 -14.66 6.08 -9.33
C GLY A 95 -13.42 5.18 -9.51
N TYR A 96 -12.51 5.15 -8.54
CA TYR A 96 -11.36 4.25 -8.53
C TYR A 96 -11.54 3.11 -7.52
N ALA A 97 -10.96 1.95 -7.79
CA ALA A 97 -10.71 0.94 -6.77
C ALA A 97 -9.36 1.22 -6.09
N CYS A 98 -9.28 1.15 -4.77
CA CYS A 98 -8.03 1.16 -4.02
C CYS A 98 -7.65 -0.27 -3.62
N VAL A 99 -6.43 -0.69 -3.91
CA VAL A 99 -5.92 -2.04 -3.65
C VAL A 99 -4.65 -1.94 -2.81
N ARG A 100 -4.59 -2.68 -1.71
CA ARG A 100 -3.41 -2.70 -0.83
C ARG A 100 -2.95 -4.11 -0.56
N VAL A 101 -1.68 -4.39 -0.83
CA VAL A 101 -1.07 -5.71 -0.68
C VAL A 101 -0.07 -5.67 0.47
N ASP A 102 -0.18 -6.65 1.37
CA ASP A 102 0.90 -6.93 2.32
C ASP A 102 2.03 -7.65 1.57
N SER A 103 3.24 -7.09 1.63
CA SER A 103 4.44 -7.75 1.10
C SER A 103 4.64 -9.14 1.71
N ARG A 104 5.38 -9.99 1.00
CA ARG A 104 5.76 -11.31 1.50
C ARG A 104 6.41 -11.21 2.88
N GLY A 105 5.95 -12.04 3.81
CA GLY A 105 6.44 -12.06 5.19
C GLY A 105 5.97 -10.89 6.07
N ALA A 106 5.10 -10.00 5.57
CA ALA A 106 4.53 -8.90 6.35
C ALA A 106 3.01 -9.07 6.55
N GLY A 107 2.51 -8.50 7.65
CA GLY A 107 1.09 -8.43 7.98
C GLY A 107 0.41 -9.80 7.90
N ARG A 108 -0.54 -9.93 6.98
CA ARG A 108 -1.33 -11.15 6.76
C ARG A 108 -0.71 -12.09 5.72
N SER A 109 0.33 -11.66 5.01
CA SER A 109 1.04 -12.43 3.99
C SER A 109 2.18 -13.28 4.61
N PRO A 110 2.12 -14.61 4.55
CA PRO A 110 3.22 -15.46 5.00
C PRO A 110 4.44 -15.36 4.09
N GLY A 111 5.55 -15.97 4.53
CA GLY A 111 6.79 -16.06 3.77
C GLY A 111 7.96 -15.38 4.45
N TYR A 112 9.07 -15.28 3.72
CA TYR A 112 10.28 -14.62 4.20
C TYR A 112 10.23 -13.12 3.90
N LEU A 113 10.40 -12.30 4.95
CA LEU A 113 10.42 -10.85 4.87
C LEU A 113 11.80 -10.39 4.39
N ASP A 114 11.88 -10.01 3.12
CA ASP A 114 13.10 -9.55 2.46
C ASP A 114 12.79 -8.30 1.62
N ILE A 115 12.86 -7.16 2.30
CA ILE A 115 12.45 -5.86 1.75
C ILE A 115 13.32 -5.45 0.57
N PHE A 116 12.70 -4.89 -0.46
CA PHE A 116 13.33 -4.43 -1.70
C PHE A 116 14.07 -5.51 -2.49
N SER A 117 13.80 -6.78 -2.19
CA SER A 117 14.39 -7.91 -2.89
C SER A 117 13.77 -8.09 -4.28
N PRO A 118 14.50 -8.71 -5.23
CA PRO A 118 13.92 -9.11 -6.51
C PRO A 118 12.67 -10.00 -6.36
N ARG A 119 12.59 -10.79 -5.28
CA ARG A 119 11.42 -11.61 -4.96
C ARG A 119 10.20 -10.76 -4.63
N GLU A 120 10.35 -9.76 -3.78
CA GLU A 120 9.27 -8.82 -3.45
C GLU A 120 8.85 -8.01 -4.68
N THR A 121 9.80 -7.55 -5.50
CA THR A 121 9.48 -6.83 -6.75
C THR A 121 8.65 -7.71 -7.70
N LYS A 122 9.01 -8.99 -7.86
CA LYS A 122 8.26 -9.95 -8.68
C LYS A 122 6.87 -10.25 -8.10
N ASP A 123 6.77 -10.38 -6.79
CA ASP A 123 5.49 -10.51 -6.09
C ASP A 123 4.57 -9.31 -6.36
N PHE A 124 5.12 -8.09 -6.34
CA PHE A 124 4.34 -6.90 -6.61
C PHE A 124 3.90 -6.82 -8.07
N ALA A 125 4.76 -7.22 -9.03
CA ALA A 125 4.38 -7.34 -10.44
C ALA A 125 3.21 -8.32 -10.64
N ASN A 126 3.27 -9.50 -10.02
CA ASN A 126 2.16 -10.48 -10.06
C ASN A 126 0.88 -9.92 -9.43
N SER A 127 1.01 -9.11 -8.38
CA SER A 127 -0.12 -8.48 -7.71
C SER A 127 -0.77 -7.39 -8.58
N ILE A 128 0.02 -6.67 -9.39
CA ILE A 128 -0.48 -5.73 -10.41
C ILE A 128 -1.26 -6.48 -11.49
N GLU A 129 -0.73 -7.59 -11.99
CA GLU A 129 -1.43 -8.44 -12.98
C GLU A 129 -2.75 -8.99 -12.41
N TRP A 130 -2.73 -9.42 -11.16
CA TRP A 130 -3.94 -9.85 -10.46
C TRP A 130 -4.97 -8.72 -10.38
N ALA A 131 -4.57 -7.51 -9.96
CA ALA A 131 -5.48 -6.38 -9.81
C ALA A 131 -6.07 -5.92 -11.17
N GLY A 132 -5.26 -5.95 -12.23
CA GLY A 132 -5.70 -5.64 -13.59
C GLY A 132 -6.69 -6.66 -14.16
N SER A 133 -6.62 -7.92 -13.72
CA SER A 133 -7.43 -9.02 -14.29
C SER A 133 -8.79 -9.23 -13.62
N GLN A 134 -9.11 -8.51 -12.54
CA GLN A 134 -10.37 -8.70 -11.82
C GLN A 134 -11.58 -8.27 -12.67
N LYS A 135 -12.73 -8.93 -12.48
CA LYS A 135 -13.97 -8.63 -13.26
C LYS A 135 -14.45 -7.18 -13.11
N TRP A 136 -14.19 -6.56 -11.97
CA TRP A 136 -14.51 -5.16 -11.68
C TRP A 136 -13.42 -4.18 -12.13
N SER A 137 -12.24 -4.66 -12.52
CA SER A 137 -11.12 -3.84 -12.96
C SER A 137 -11.24 -3.47 -14.43
N SER A 138 -10.89 -2.24 -14.77
CA SER A 138 -10.79 -1.77 -16.16
C SER A 138 -9.54 -2.29 -16.88
N GLY A 139 -8.66 -3.01 -16.20
CA GLY A 139 -7.34 -3.41 -16.70
C GLY A 139 -6.27 -2.34 -16.56
N LYS A 140 -6.61 -1.14 -16.07
CA LYS A 140 -5.66 -0.05 -15.82
C LYS A 140 -5.33 0.01 -14.33
N VAL A 141 -4.07 -0.31 -13.99
CA VAL A 141 -3.53 -0.17 -12.64
C VAL A 141 -2.56 1.01 -12.62
N GLY A 142 -2.79 1.94 -11.69
CA GLY A 142 -1.89 3.02 -11.33
C GLY A 142 -1.31 2.78 -9.95
N LEU A 143 -0.02 3.07 -9.76
CA LEU A 143 0.61 3.00 -8.44
C LEU A 143 0.65 4.37 -7.78
N ASN A 144 0.36 4.43 -6.48
CA ASN A 144 0.46 5.66 -5.71
C ASN A 144 0.74 5.33 -4.24
N GLY A 145 1.75 5.98 -3.69
CA GLY A 145 2.19 5.84 -2.31
C GLY A 145 3.49 6.59 -2.06
N VAL A 146 3.81 6.78 -0.79
CA VAL A 146 4.96 7.56 -0.33
C VAL A 146 6.11 6.64 0.12
N SER A 147 7.36 7.12 0.11
CA SER A 147 8.50 6.46 0.75
C SER A 147 8.72 5.03 0.25
N TYR A 148 8.55 3.99 1.07
CA TYR A 148 8.72 2.58 0.67
C TYR A 148 7.81 2.22 -0.51
N TYR A 149 6.56 2.67 -0.46
CA TYR A 149 5.62 2.44 -1.54
C TYR A 149 6.07 3.11 -2.82
N ALA A 150 6.73 4.27 -2.76
CA ALA A 150 7.30 4.95 -3.92
C ALA A 150 8.55 4.23 -4.47
N ILE A 151 9.46 3.77 -3.60
CA ILE A 151 10.64 2.98 -3.99
C ILE A 151 10.21 1.73 -4.77
N ASN A 152 9.19 1.02 -4.26
CA ASN A 152 8.65 -0.16 -4.94
C ASN A 152 8.10 0.13 -6.33
N GLN A 153 7.60 1.35 -6.60
CA GLN A 153 7.12 1.72 -7.94
C GLN A 153 8.25 1.71 -8.96
N TRP A 154 9.42 2.26 -8.61
CA TRP A 154 10.59 2.25 -9.50
C TRP A 154 11.01 0.82 -9.84
N GLN A 155 11.11 -0.03 -8.82
CA GLN A 155 11.55 -1.41 -8.99
C GLN A 155 10.58 -2.23 -9.85
N VAL A 156 9.27 -2.16 -9.56
CA VAL A 156 8.28 -2.97 -10.28
C VAL A 156 8.05 -2.45 -11.69
N ALA A 157 8.16 -1.15 -11.94
CA ALA A 157 8.04 -0.58 -13.28
C ALA A 157 9.12 -1.09 -14.23
N ALA A 158 10.32 -1.41 -13.72
CA ALA A 158 11.39 -2.01 -14.52
C ALA A 158 11.04 -3.41 -15.06
N LEU A 159 10.09 -4.11 -14.44
CA LEU A 159 9.57 -5.40 -14.92
C LEU A 159 8.45 -5.25 -15.96
N GLN A 160 8.02 -4.02 -16.26
CA GLN A 160 6.97 -3.69 -17.23
C GLN A 160 5.69 -4.57 -17.11
N PRO A 161 5.02 -4.61 -15.94
CA PRO A 161 3.75 -5.34 -15.81
C PRO A 161 2.73 -4.83 -16.84
N LYS A 162 2.04 -5.75 -17.50
CA LYS A 162 1.10 -5.47 -18.60
C LYS A 162 -0.01 -4.51 -18.18
N HIS A 163 -0.50 -4.63 -16.95
CA HIS A 163 -1.60 -3.79 -16.45
C HIS A 163 -1.14 -2.49 -15.79
N LEU A 164 0.17 -2.26 -15.63
CA LEU A 164 0.70 -1.02 -15.10
C LEU A 164 0.61 0.09 -16.16
N THR A 165 -0.18 1.12 -15.87
CA THR A 165 -0.46 2.21 -16.82
C THR A 165 -0.05 3.59 -16.33
N ALA A 166 0.19 3.74 -15.02
CA ALA A 166 0.66 4.98 -14.42
C ALA A 166 1.37 4.71 -13.08
N MET A 167 2.24 5.62 -12.66
CA MET A 167 2.87 5.60 -11.34
C MET A 167 3.02 7.03 -10.82
N ILE A 168 2.84 7.21 -9.52
CA ILE A 168 3.00 8.46 -8.78
C ILE A 168 3.94 8.15 -7.60
N PRO A 169 5.27 8.12 -7.86
CA PRO A 169 6.27 7.82 -6.83
C PRO A 169 6.53 9.06 -5.96
N TRP A 170 5.83 9.17 -4.82
CA TRP A 170 5.99 10.30 -3.93
C TRP A 170 7.16 10.07 -2.97
N GLU A 171 8.24 10.84 -3.10
CA GLU A 171 9.36 10.86 -2.14
C GLU A 171 10.01 9.47 -1.89
N GLY A 172 10.32 8.72 -2.96
CA GLY A 172 11.00 7.43 -2.88
C GLY A 172 12.37 7.43 -3.57
N ALA A 173 13.38 6.87 -2.90
CA ALA A 173 14.73 6.66 -3.45
C ALA A 173 14.70 5.82 -4.75
N ALA A 174 15.49 6.22 -5.73
CA ALA A 174 15.68 5.47 -6.98
C ALA A 174 16.95 4.61 -6.93
N ASP A 175 17.94 5.04 -6.16
CA ASP A 175 19.18 4.31 -5.90
C ASP A 175 19.39 4.18 -4.38
N GLN A 176 19.20 2.97 -3.86
CA GLN A 176 19.33 2.72 -2.42
C GLN A 176 20.73 2.97 -1.87
N TYR A 177 21.78 2.82 -2.70
CA TYR A 177 23.14 3.12 -2.26
C TYR A 177 23.29 4.64 -2.13
N ARG A 178 22.99 5.40 -3.17
CA ARG A 178 23.28 6.84 -3.24
C ARG A 178 22.30 7.71 -2.47
N ASP A 179 21.01 7.36 -2.50
CA ASP A 179 19.93 8.20 -1.98
C ASP A 179 19.61 7.87 -0.51
N TRP A 180 20.08 6.71 -0.01
CA TRP A 180 19.65 6.18 1.28
C TRP A 180 20.79 5.71 2.18
N ALA A 181 21.58 4.73 1.73
CA ALA A 181 22.58 4.08 2.58
C ALA A 181 23.93 4.82 2.65
N ARG A 182 24.30 5.56 1.59
CA ARG A 182 25.64 6.16 1.42
C ARG A 182 25.60 7.54 0.75
N HIS A 183 25.66 8.59 1.56
CA HIS A 183 25.82 9.96 1.05
C HIS A 183 27.28 10.23 0.72
N GLY A 184 27.63 10.28 -0.57
CA GLY A 184 29.02 10.44 -1.01
C GLY A 184 29.96 9.30 -0.58
N GLY A 185 29.42 8.08 -0.40
CA GLY A 185 30.17 6.91 0.09
C GLY A 185 30.24 6.76 1.62
N ILE A 186 29.78 7.76 2.38
CA ILE A 186 29.78 7.73 3.85
C ILE A 186 28.56 6.97 4.36
N LEU A 187 28.73 6.05 5.32
CA LEU A 187 27.62 5.28 5.90
C LEU A 187 26.57 6.21 6.53
N SER A 188 25.32 6.04 6.12
CA SER A 188 24.15 6.70 6.69
C SER A 188 23.13 5.64 7.16
N ASN A 189 23.39 5.03 8.31
CA ASN A 189 22.64 3.88 8.85
C ASN A 189 21.62 4.23 9.95
N LYS A 190 21.73 5.41 10.59
CA LYS A 190 20.88 5.74 11.75
C LYS A 190 19.37 5.66 11.46
N PHE A 191 18.95 6.04 10.25
CA PHE A 191 17.56 5.87 9.84
C PHE A 191 17.16 4.40 9.81
N MET A 192 17.95 3.54 9.18
CA MET A 192 17.68 2.10 9.07
C MET A 192 17.55 1.41 10.41
N GLU A 193 18.46 1.73 11.33
CA GLU A 193 18.49 1.17 12.68
C GLU A 193 17.25 1.52 13.51
N ILE A 194 16.53 2.58 13.14
CA ILE A 194 15.29 3.01 13.80
C ILE A 194 14.06 2.53 13.02
N TRP A 195 14.08 2.73 11.70
CA TRP A 195 12.94 2.50 10.82
C TRP A 195 12.61 1.02 10.70
N TYR A 196 13.60 0.17 10.43
CA TYR A 196 13.38 -1.25 10.18
C TYR A 196 12.71 -1.96 11.37
N PRO A 197 13.25 -1.92 12.61
CA PRO A 197 12.62 -2.60 13.74
C PRO A 197 11.25 -2.00 14.08
N ARG A 198 11.07 -0.69 13.88
CA ARG A 198 9.84 0.02 14.26
C ARG A 198 8.69 -0.18 13.28
N GLN A 199 8.95 -0.21 11.98
CA GLN A 199 7.89 -0.18 10.95
C GLN A 199 7.80 -1.47 10.13
N VAL A 200 8.93 -2.16 9.91
CA VAL A 200 8.95 -3.37 9.08
C VAL A 200 8.84 -4.60 9.95
N GLU A 201 9.77 -4.79 10.88
CA GLU A 201 9.82 -5.96 11.78
C GLU A 201 8.61 -5.99 12.73
N ALA A 202 8.17 -4.83 13.21
CA ALA A 202 6.97 -4.70 14.03
C ALA A 202 5.70 -5.26 13.35
N VAL A 203 5.67 -5.30 12.01
CA VAL A 203 4.55 -5.79 11.21
C VAL A 203 4.87 -7.14 10.56
N GLN A 204 5.97 -7.79 10.94
CA GLN A 204 6.31 -9.11 10.42
C GLN A 204 5.17 -10.11 10.64
N HIS A 205 4.91 -10.93 9.62
CA HIS A 205 3.89 -11.96 9.67
C HIS A 205 4.14 -12.92 10.84
N GLY A 206 3.09 -13.19 11.62
CA GLY A 206 3.17 -14.05 12.80
C GLY A 206 3.71 -13.36 14.05
N ASN A 207 4.02 -12.06 14.01
CA ASN A 207 4.41 -11.31 15.20
C ASN A 207 3.18 -11.12 16.14
N PRO A 208 3.15 -11.74 17.34
CA PRO A 208 2.00 -11.63 18.24
C PRO A 208 1.85 -10.23 18.87
N LYS A 209 2.88 -9.40 18.78
CA LYS A 209 2.89 -8.00 19.24
C LYS A 209 2.66 -7.00 18.10
N GLY A 210 2.42 -7.48 16.88
CA GLY A 210 2.19 -6.62 15.73
C GLY A 210 0.91 -5.78 15.86
N PRO A 211 0.80 -4.69 15.09
CA PRO A 211 -0.40 -3.88 15.10
C PRO A 211 -1.63 -4.66 14.63
N ARG A 212 -2.81 -4.20 15.05
CA ARG A 212 -4.07 -4.78 14.59
C ARG A 212 -4.36 -4.32 13.16
N ASP A 213 -4.64 -5.29 12.30
CA ASP A 213 -5.31 -5.07 11.02
C ASP A 213 -6.83 -4.93 11.28
N HIS A 214 -7.50 -4.06 10.52
CA HIS A 214 -8.93 -3.75 10.64
C HIS A 214 -9.86 -4.95 10.42
#